data_AF-A0A1H9EY99-F1
#
_entry.id   AF-A0A1H9EY99-F1
#
_cell.length_a   1.000
_cell.length_b   1.000
_cell.length_c   1.000
_cell.angle_alpha   90.00
_cell.angle_beta   90.00
_cell.angle_gamma   90.00
#
_symmetry.space_group_name_H-M   'P 1'
#
loop_
_entity.id
_entity.type
_entity.pdbx_description
1 polymer ?
#
loop_
_entity_poly.entity_id
_entity_poly.type
_entity_poly.pdbx_seq_one_letter_code
_entity_poly.pdbx_strand_id
1 'polypeptide(L)'
;MKKNILLLFLVIKTFVIYGENFSLFGNYFPNLYSTIDVLNINDTSITLNYEVDIDKKNIGYKLINKDGILFFKLSEKMPKNFHEEYYYDKQDLITNDEILILAGKEISKKDNILMFATTTGFEGVYPFIFPMFHFEVGRSYSDCSSFLKEKTKEYPVENLDKYYVDSPWVEGVKGDGIGEGFTIKSKSVYPYLLIMNGYISYRKPYLYKQNNRIKKIKVTGVKSGKTAILDVLDTPHPQTVDISFITEQEDIRVEIADVYRGTKYDDTCLQFCVTYQNKVIPYENSIGD
;
A
#
# COMPACT_ATOMS: atom_id res chain seq x y z
N MET A 1 3.48 60.73 -16.94
CA MET A 1 3.83 59.52 -16.16
C MET A 1 2.64 58.56 -16.20
N LYS A 2 2.71 57.49 -16.99
CA LYS A 2 1.73 56.39 -16.95
C LYS A 2 2.34 55.25 -16.14
N LYS A 3 1.75 54.93 -14.99
CA LYS A 3 2.11 53.74 -14.19
C LYS A 3 1.50 52.53 -14.88
N ASN A 4 2.35 51.64 -15.41
CA ASN A 4 1.93 50.31 -15.81
C ASN A 4 1.81 49.46 -14.55
N ILE A 5 0.60 49.04 -14.22
CA ILE A 5 0.34 48.04 -13.19
C ILE A 5 0.49 46.68 -13.87
N LEU A 6 1.57 45.98 -13.53
CA LEU A 6 1.79 44.60 -13.95
C LEU A 6 0.91 43.70 -13.08
N LEU A 7 -0.21 43.22 -13.61
CA LEU A 7 -1.02 42.19 -12.94
C LEU A 7 -0.28 40.85 -13.06
N LEU A 8 0.31 40.41 -11.96
CA LEU A 8 0.89 39.07 -11.83
C LEU A 8 -0.26 38.08 -11.61
N PHE A 9 -0.68 37.35 -12.65
CA PHE A 9 -1.62 36.25 -12.50
C PHE A 9 -0.90 35.06 -11.85
N LEU A 10 -1.07 34.93 -10.53
CA LEU A 10 -0.65 33.74 -9.79
C LEU A 10 -1.65 32.62 -10.08
N VAL A 11 -1.37 31.80 -11.10
CA VAL A 11 -2.16 30.58 -11.36
C VAL A 11 -1.74 29.54 -10.32
N ILE A 12 -2.45 29.52 -9.18
CA ILE A 12 -2.36 28.41 -8.23
C ILE A 12 -3.03 27.21 -8.92
N LYS A 13 -2.24 26.43 -9.66
CA LYS A 13 -2.66 25.07 -10.04
C LYS A 13 -2.69 24.26 -8.75
N THR A 14 -3.83 24.23 -8.07
CA THR A 14 -4.13 23.14 -7.14
C THR A 14 -4.20 21.87 -7.97
N PHE A 15 -3.07 21.17 -8.13
CA PHE A 15 -3.10 19.76 -8.47
C PHE A 15 -3.71 19.08 -7.26
N VAL A 16 -5.04 19.00 -7.22
CA VAL A 16 -5.66 18.14 -6.25
C VAL A 16 -5.39 16.73 -6.74
N ILE A 17 -4.52 16.05 -6.00
CA ILE A 17 -4.19 14.66 -6.25
C ILE A 17 -5.42 13.88 -5.79
N TYR A 18 -6.16 13.29 -6.72
CA TYR A 18 -7.24 12.36 -6.42
C TYR A 18 -6.79 10.97 -6.88
N GLY A 19 -7.43 9.93 -6.34
CA GLY A 19 -7.38 8.62 -6.99
C GLY A 19 -8.21 8.63 -8.27
N GLU A 20 -8.16 7.51 -8.98
CA GLU A 20 -8.94 7.34 -10.21
C GLU A 20 -9.72 6.03 -10.15
N ASN A 21 -10.96 6.08 -10.62
CA ASN A 21 -11.72 4.87 -10.95
C ASN A 21 -11.15 4.26 -12.24
N PHE A 22 -10.42 3.14 -12.09
CA PHE A 22 -9.98 2.30 -13.20
C PHE A 22 -10.53 0.88 -13.08
N SER A 23 -10.61 0.17 -14.19
CA SER A 23 -11.08 -1.23 -14.15
C SER A 23 -10.07 -2.10 -13.40
N LEU A 24 -10.57 -2.94 -12.49
CA LEU A 24 -9.80 -4.00 -11.86
C LEU A 24 -9.81 -5.29 -12.70
N PHE A 25 -10.47 -5.30 -13.86
CA PHE A 25 -10.57 -6.49 -14.70
C PHE A 25 -9.23 -6.83 -15.34
N GLY A 26 -8.97 -8.13 -15.47
CA GLY A 26 -7.73 -8.60 -16.07
C GLY A 26 -7.24 -9.89 -15.45
N ASN A 27 -6.08 -10.32 -15.94
CA ASN A 27 -5.37 -11.48 -15.45
C ASN A 27 -4.32 -11.03 -14.46
N TYR A 28 -4.36 -11.60 -13.26
CA TYR A 28 -3.38 -11.42 -12.21
C TYR A 28 -2.72 -12.76 -11.94
N PHE A 29 -1.40 -12.74 -11.78
CA PHE A 29 -0.59 -13.92 -11.58
C PHE A 29 -0.23 -14.01 -10.10
N PRO A 30 -0.76 -15.00 -9.38
CA PRO A 30 -0.42 -15.23 -7.98
C PRO A 30 1.04 -15.63 -7.79
N ASN A 31 1.56 -15.49 -6.57
CA ASN A 31 2.94 -15.87 -6.25
C ASN A 31 3.10 -17.40 -6.11
N LEU A 32 4.36 -17.86 -6.07
CA LEU A 32 4.87 -19.22 -5.89
C LEU A 32 4.36 -20.01 -4.68
N TYR A 33 3.43 -19.48 -3.88
CA TYR A 33 2.84 -20.17 -2.71
C TYR A 33 1.35 -20.47 -2.91
N SER A 34 0.90 -20.47 -4.15
CA SER A 34 -0.49 -20.68 -4.56
C SER A 34 -0.49 -21.64 -5.76
N THR A 35 -1.41 -22.59 -5.79
CA THR A 35 -1.60 -23.46 -6.99
C THR A 35 -2.47 -22.79 -8.06
N ILE A 36 -2.94 -21.55 -7.81
CA ILE A 36 -3.59 -20.70 -8.82
C ILE A 36 -2.50 -20.13 -9.74
N ASP A 37 -2.55 -20.49 -11.01
CA ASP A 37 -1.73 -19.93 -12.09
C ASP A 37 -2.22 -18.53 -12.48
N VAL A 38 -3.54 -18.38 -12.63
CA VAL A 38 -4.16 -17.10 -13.02
C VAL A 38 -5.45 -16.84 -12.26
N LEU A 39 -5.51 -15.68 -11.60
CA LEU A 39 -6.75 -15.06 -11.15
C LEU A 39 -7.25 -14.11 -12.24
N ASN A 40 -8.35 -14.47 -12.90
CA ASN A 40 -9.00 -13.60 -13.86
C ASN A 40 -10.19 -12.89 -13.19
N ILE A 41 -10.15 -11.55 -13.16
CA ILE A 41 -11.23 -10.72 -12.62
C ILE A 41 -12.05 -10.19 -13.79
N ASN A 42 -13.35 -10.44 -13.77
CA ASN A 42 -14.33 -9.89 -14.69
C ASN A 42 -15.33 -9.00 -13.95
N ASP A 43 -16.34 -8.50 -14.66
CA ASP A 43 -17.37 -7.61 -14.14
C ASP A 43 -18.19 -8.17 -12.97
N THR A 44 -18.45 -9.47 -12.98
CA THR A 44 -19.38 -10.13 -12.05
C THR A 44 -18.75 -11.30 -11.32
N SER A 45 -17.57 -11.75 -11.76
CA SER A 45 -16.97 -12.97 -11.24
C SER A 45 -15.45 -12.98 -11.29
N ILE A 46 -14.88 -13.84 -10.45
CA ILE A 46 -13.47 -14.18 -10.40
C ILE A 46 -13.33 -15.62 -10.88
N THR A 47 -12.45 -15.84 -11.85
CA THR A 47 -12.09 -17.17 -12.33
C THR A 47 -10.71 -17.55 -11.82
N LEU A 48 -10.63 -18.67 -11.11
CA LEU A 48 -9.39 -19.28 -10.65
C LEU A 48 -8.98 -20.37 -11.65
N ASN A 49 -7.84 -20.16 -12.32
CA ASN A 49 -7.18 -21.17 -13.15
C ASN A 49 -6.02 -21.78 -12.35
N TYR A 50 -5.96 -23.10 -12.25
CA TYR A 50 -4.95 -23.82 -11.48
C TYR A 50 -3.80 -24.31 -12.37
N GLU A 51 -2.60 -24.49 -11.80
CA GLU A 51 -1.41 -24.98 -12.52
C GLU A 51 -1.57 -26.42 -13.04
N VAL A 52 -2.37 -27.23 -12.35
CA VAL A 52 -2.73 -28.60 -12.74
C VAL A 52 -4.11 -28.60 -13.41
N ASP A 53 -4.39 -29.59 -14.25
CA ASP A 53 -5.61 -29.80 -15.06
C ASP A 53 -6.89 -30.04 -14.21
N ILE A 54 -7.12 -29.14 -13.24
CA ILE A 54 -8.27 -29.04 -12.37
C ILE A 54 -9.23 -28.05 -13.02
N ASP A 55 -10.52 -28.37 -13.00
CA ASP A 55 -11.57 -27.50 -13.53
C ASP A 55 -11.44 -26.06 -13.02
N LYS A 56 -11.55 -25.11 -13.95
CA LYS A 56 -11.62 -23.68 -13.65
C LYS A 56 -12.77 -23.43 -12.68
N LYS A 57 -12.50 -22.68 -11.62
CA LYS A 57 -13.52 -22.31 -10.63
C LYS A 57 -13.96 -20.88 -10.89
N ASN A 58 -15.23 -20.68 -11.21
CA ASN A 58 -15.82 -19.36 -11.38
C ASN A 58 -16.66 -19.00 -10.15
N ILE A 59 -16.34 -17.87 -9.51
CA ILE A 59 -16.92 -17.42 -8.25
C ILE A 59 -17.48 -16.01 -8.44
N GLY A 60 -18.78 -15.82 -8.17
CA GLY A 60 -19.38 -14.50 -8.20
C GLY A 60 -18.83 -13.61 -7.08
N TYR A 61 -18.77 -12.30 -7.27
CA TYR A 61 -18.35 -11.38 -6.22
C TYR A 61 -19.11 -10.07 -6.24
N LYS A 62 -19.03 -9.33 -5.12
CA LYS A 62 -19.34 -7.91 -5.05
C LYS A 62 -18.27 -7.16 -4.27
N LEU A 63 -18.09 -5.88 -4.56
CA LEU A 63 -17.23 -5.02 -3.77
C LEU A 63 -17.93 -4.60 -2.47
N ILE A 64 -17.21 -4.68 -1.35
CA ILE A 64 -17.65 -4.14 -0.07
C ILE A 64 -16.52 -3.30 0.54
N ASN A 65 -16.87 -2.21 1.21
CA ASN A 65 -15.93 -1.38 1.97
C ASN A 65 -16.12 -1.65 3.47
N LYS A 66 -15.01 -1.91 4.18
CA LYS A 66 -14.97 -2.06 5.63
C LYS A 66 -13.95 -1.07 6.18
N ASP A 67 -14.44 0.00 6.80
CA ASP A 67 -13.61 1.03 7.43
C ASP A 67 -12.55 1.60 6.47
N GLY A 68 -12.90 1.85 5.21
CA GLY A 68 -11.98 2.38 4.20
C GLY A 68 -11.16 1.30 3.48
N ILE A 69 -11.22 0.03 3.88
CA ILE A 69 -10.54 -1.07 3.17
C ILE A 69 -11.52 -1.78 2.25
N LEU A 70 -11.13 -1.97 1.00
CA LEU A 70 -11.93 -2.64 -0.03
C LEU A 70 -11.73 -4.16 0.03
N PHE A 71 -12.83 -4.89 -0.13
CA PHE A 71 -12.84 -6.34 -0.24
C PHE A 71 -13.70 -6.80 -1.41
N PHE A 72 -13.27 -7.87 -2.08
CA PHE A 72 -14.21 -8.73 -2.81
C PHE A 72 -14.92 -9.64 -1.82
N LYS A 73 -16.25 -9.52 -1.73
CA LYS A 73 -17.12 -10.49 -1.07
C LYS A 73 -17.57 -11.51 -2.09
N LEU A 74 -17.05 -12.72 -1.96
CA LEU A 74 -17.31 -13.85 -2.83
C LEU A 74 -18.67 -14.48 -2.52
N SER A 75 -19.28 -15.12 -3.52
CA SER A 75 -20.53 -15.88 -3.37
C SER A 75 -20.36 -17.20 -2.63
N GLU A 76 -19.13 -17.70 -2.54
CA GLU A 76 -18.74 -18.89 -1.82
C GLU A 76 -17.32 -18.71 -1.26
N LYS A 77 -16.92 -19.55 -0.30
CA LYS A 77 -15.55 -19.52 0.24
C LYS A 77 -14.54 -19.86 -0.85
N MET A 78 -13.34 -19.30 -0.73
CA MET A 78 -12.20 -19.74 -1.53
C MET A 78 -12.05 -21.27 -1.40
N PRO A 79 -11.82 -21.99 -2.51
CA PRO A 79 -11.61 -23.45 -2.49
C PRO A 79 -10.44 -23.81 -1.57
N LYS A 80 -10.35 -25.03 -1.04
CA LYS A 80 -9.21 -25.42 -0.19
C LYS A 80 -7.99 -25.88 -1.00
N ASN A 81 -8.24 -26.36 -2.22
CA ASN A 81 -7.26 -26.95 -3.12
C ASN A 81 -6.25 -25.95 -3.69
N PHE A 82 -6.46 -24.64 -3.54
CA PHE A 82 -5.44 -23.65 -3.94
C PHE A 82 -4.16 -23.64 -3.08
N HIS A 83 -4.13 -24.44 -2.01
CA HIS A 83 -3.04 -24.53 -1.03
C HIS A 83 -2.34 -25.89 -0.97
N GLU A 84 -2.83 -26.91 -1.70
CA GLU A 84 -2.55 -28.31 -1.40
C GLU A 84 -1.12 -28.80 -1.73
N GLU A 85 -0.38 -28.07 -2.57
CA GLU A 85 0.98 -28.47 -2.99
C GLU A 85 2.11 -27.80 -2.18
N TYR A 86 1.83 -26.66 -1.51
CA TYR A 86 2.84 -25.88 -0.79
C TYR A 86 2.80 -26.06 0.74
N TYR A 87 1.85 -26.84 1.27
CA TYR A 87 1.70 -27.10 2.70
C TYR A 87 2.18 -28.51 3.11
N TYR A 88 3.16 -28.56 4.00
CA TYR A 88 3.65 -29.81 4.61
C TYR A 88 2.65 -30.43 5.60
N ASP A 89 1.73 -29.64 6.15
CA ASP A 89 0.71 -30.10 7.11
C ASP A 89 -0.69 -29.68 6.63
N LYS A 90 -1.45 -30.65 6.08
CA LYS A 90 -2.69 -30.43 5.33
C LYS A 90 -3.95 -30.37 6.19
N GLN A 91 -3.84 -30.40 7.51
CA GLN A 91 -4.99 -30.46 8.42
C GLN A 91 -5.20 -29.07 9.06
N ASP A 92 -6.41 -28.52 8.91
CA ASP A 92 -6.92 -27.26 9.51
C ASP A 92 -6.88 -25.95 8.69
N LEU A 93 -6.70 -25.99 7.35
CA LEU A 93 -6.85 -24.81 6.49
C LEU A 93 -8.30 -24.26 6.52
N ILE A 94 -8.44 -23.03 7.04
CA ILE A 94 -9.69 -22.25 7.06
C ILE A 94 -9.64 -21.21 5.94
N THR A 95 -10.45 -21.42 4.90
CA THR A 95 -10.67 -20.45 3.83
C THR A 95 -11.88 -19.57 4.15
N ASN A 96 -11.93 -18.39 3.52
CA ASN A 96 -13.00 -17.42 3.71
C ASN A 96 -13.57 -16.98 2.36
N ASP A 97 -14.70 -16.27 2.39
CA ASP A 97 -15.40 -15.73 1.23
C ASP A 97 -15.05 -14.25 0.98
N GLU A 98 -13.90 -13.80 1.48
CA GLU A 98 -13.47 -12.41 1.39
C GLU A 98 -12.01 -12.31 0.99
N ILE A 99 -11.73 -11.41 0.03
CA ILE A 99 -10.38 -11.06 -0.41
C ILE A 99 -10.22 -9.55 -0.18
N LEU A 100 -9.29 -9.16 0.69
CA LEU A 100 -8.84 -7.77 0.82
C LEU A 100 -8.06 -7.43 -0.45
N ILE A 101 -8.34 -6.26 -1.02
CA ILE A 101 -7.69 -5.79 -2.25
C ILE A 101 -7.14 -4.39 -2.07
N LEU A 102 -5.87 -4.21 -2.43
CA LEU A 102 -5.25 -2.90 -2.59
C LEU A 102 -4.81 -2.73 -4.03
N ALA A 103 -5.31 -1.68 -4.71
CA ALA A 103 -5.09 -1.49 -6.13
C ALA A 103 -4.55 -0.09 -6.44
N GLY A 104 -3.56 -0.01 -7.31
CA GLY A 104 -3.04 1.25 -7.86
C GLY A 104 -2.68 1.09 -9.32
N LYS A 105 -2.98 2.11 -10.12
CA LYS A 105 -2.61 2.15 -11.53
C LYS A 105 -1.22 2.75 -11.67
N GLU A 106 -0.28 1.92 -12.08
CA GLU A 106 1.08 2.34 -12.42
C GLU A 106 1.11 2.98 -13.82
N ILE A 107 1.57 4.23 -13.86
CA ILE A 107 1.72 5.01 -15.09
C ILE A 107 3.10 4.71 -15.67
N SER A 108 3.13 3.86 -16.69
CA SER A 108 4.33 3.46 -17.42
C SER A 108 4.05 3.40 -18.94
N LYS A 109 4.98 2.87 -19.75
CA LYS A 109 4.73 2.65 -21.20
C LYS A 109 3.56 1.69 -21.45
N LYS A 110 3.29 0.79 -20.51
CA LYS A 110 2.10 -0.06 -20.48
C LYS A 110 1.46 0.17 -19.11
N ASP A 111 0.31 0.85 -19.09
CA ASP A 111 -0.45 1.00 -17.85
C ASP A 111 -0.64 -0.38 -17.22
N ASN A 112 -0.25 -0.50 -15.95
CA ASN A 112 -0.32 -1.76 -15.20
C ASN A 112 -1.08 -1.54 -13.90
N ILE A 113 -1.81 -2.55 -13.44
CA ILE A 113 -2.47 -2.51 -12.14
C ILE A 113 -1.59 -3.22 -11.12
N LEU A 114 -1.06 -2.46 -10.17
CA LEU A 114 -0.45 -3.00 -8.97
C LEU A 114 -1.57 -3.46 -8.05
N MET A 115 -1.76 -4.78 -7.98
CA MET A 115 -2.75 -5.41 -7.11
C MET A 115 -2.05 -6.14 -5.97
N PHE A 116 -2.46 -5.85 -4.74
CA PHE A 116 -2.18 -6.67 -3.57
C PHE A 116 -3.49 -7.33 -3.16
N ALA A 117 -3.56 -8.65 -3.22
CA ALA A 117 -4.76 -9.40 -2.85
C ALA A 117 -4.45 -10.38 -1.72
N THR A 118 -5.25 -10.31 -0.66
CA THR A 118 -5.01 -11.05 0.58
C THR A 118 -6.29 -11.74 1.03
N THR A 119 -6.19 -13.01 1.40
CA THR A 119 -7.27 -13.76 2.03
C THR A 119 -6.71 -14.67 3.13
N THR A 120 -7.57 -15.20 4.00
CA THR A 120 -7.16 -16.22 4.97
C THR A 120 -7.02 -17.57 4.29
N GLY A 121 -6.05 -18.36 4.73
CA GLY A 121 -5.69 -19.64 4.12
C GLY A 121 -4.19 -19.76 3.82
N PHE A 122 -3.43 -18.67 3.89
CA PHE A 122 -1.97 -18.67 3.77
C PHE A 122 -1.27 -18.60 5.14
N GLU A 123 -0.01 -19.07 5.22
CA GLU A 123 0.80 -19.06 6.43
C GLU A 123 1.31 -17.65 6.66
N GLY A 124 0.82 -16.97 7.71
CA GLY A 124 0.92 -15.52 7.78
C GLY A 124 0.01 -14.86 6.74
N VAL A 125 -0.41 -13.62 6.96
CA VAL A 125 -1.40 -12.96 6.09
C VAL A 125 -0.73 -12.44 4.80
N TYR A 126 0.01 -13.30 4.10
CA TYR A 126 0.69 -12.98 2.84
C TYR A 126 -0.33 -12.76 1.73
N PRO A 127 -0.13 -11.73 0.89
CA PRO A 127 -0.92 -11.57 -0.30
C PRO A 127 -0.59 -12.71 -1.27
N PHE A 128 -1.62 -13.28 -1.86
CA PHE A 128 -1.46 -14.29 -2.90
C PHE A 128 -1.20 -13.65 -4.26
N ILE A 129 -1.57 -12.38 -4.44
CA ILE A 129 -1.18 -11.55 -5.59
C ILE A 129 -0.45 -10.33 -5.07
N PHE A 130 0.75 -10.07 -5.57
CA PHE A 130 1.48 -8.83 -5.36
C PHE A 130 2.48 -8.61 -6.51
N PRO A 131 2.81 -7.36 -6.85
CA PRO A 131 3.82 -7.08 -7.87
C PRO A 131 5.21 -7.53 -7.41
N MET A 132 5.93 -8.25 -8.27
CA MET A 132 7.36 -8.48 -8.09
C MET A 132 8.13 -7.20 -8.44
N PHE A 133 8.47 -6.44 -7.41
CA PHE A 133 9.36 -5.30 -7.58
C PHE A 133 10.80 -5.77 -7.80
N HIS A 134 11.49 -5.15 -8.77
CA HIS A 134 12.91 -5.41 -9.05
C HIS A 134 13.81 -5.12 -7.84
N PHE A 135 14.94 -5.83 -7.74
CA PHE A 135 15.90 -5.78 -6.61
C PHE A 135 16.55 -4.41 -6.35
N GLU A 136 16.29 -3.39 -7.19
CA GLU A 136 17.00 -2.11 -7.15
C GLU A 136 16.31 -1.04 -6.28
N VAL A 137 15.06 -1.26 -5.86
CA VAL A 137 14.35 -0.30 -4.99
C VAL A 137 14.97 -0.21 -3.59
N GLY A 138 14.94 0.98 -3.00
CA GLY A 138 15.39 1.25 -1.65
C GLY A 138 14.43 0.61 -0.63
N ARG A 139 14.88 -0.50 -0.04
CA ARG A 139 14.15 -1.34 0.93
C ARG A 139 14.89 -1.57 2.23
N SER A 140 16.00 -0.87 2.41
CA SER A 140 16.76 -0.92 3.65
C SER A 140 16.53 0.38 4.40
N TYR A 141 16.27 0.25 5.68
CA TYR A 141 15.92 1.36 6.55
C TYR A 141 17.00 1.55 7.62
N SER A 142 17.10 2.77 8.13
CA SER A 142 18.05 3.17 9.17
C SER A 142 17.50 4.39 9.90
N ASP A 143 18.15 4.79 11.00
CA ASP A 143 17.84 6.02 11.74
C ASP A 143 16.34 6.17 12.06
N CYS A 144 15.70 5.06 12.42
CA CYS A 144 14.31 5.07 12.86
C CYS A 144 14.23 5.71 14.25
N SER A 145 13.45 6.79 14.38
CA SER A 145 13.30 7.53 15.64
C SER A 145 12.75 6.65 16.77
N SER A 146 11.68 5.90 16.48
CA SER A 146 11.05 4.97 17.41
C SER A 146 10.16 3.96 16.69
N PHE A 147 9.73 2.95 17.43
CA PHE A 147 8.65 2.08 17.01
C PHE A 147 7.89 1.50 18.20
N LEU A 148 6.60 1.20 17.99
CA LEU A 148 5.74 0.65 19.02
C LEU A 148 6.11 -0.81 19.34
N LYS A 149 6.15 -1.13 20.65
CA LYS A 149 6.22 -2.48 21.18
C LYS A 149 5.03 -2.73 22.10
N GLU A 150 4.16 -3.67 21.73
CA GLU A 150 2.99 -4.07 22.51
C GLU A 150 3.10 -5.53 22.93
N LYS A 151 3.35 -5.76 24.22
CA LYS A 151 3.53 -7.12 24.78
C LYS A 151 4.60 -7.89 24.02
N THR A 152 4.20 -8.83 23.16
CA THR A 152 5.09 -9.69 22.35
C THR A 152 5.12 -9.29 20.88
N LYS A 153 4.38 -8.24 20.47
CA LYS A 153 4.33 -7.75 19.09
C LYS A 153 5.10 -6.45 18.96
N GLU A 154 5.89 -6.36 17.91
CA GLU A 154 6.66 -5.18 17.56
C GLU A 154 6.26 -4.68 16.17
N TYR A 155 6.35 -3.37 15.96
CA TYR A 155 5.99 -2.72 14.70
C TYR A 155 7.17 -1.92 14.11
N PRO A 156 8.31 -2.56 13.87
CA PRO A 156 9.55 -1.86 13.55
C PRO A 156 9.58 -1.39 12.08
N VAL A 157 10.58 -0.58 11.72
CA VAL A 157 10.67 0.04 10.38
C VAL A 157 10.88 -0.99 9.26
N GLU A 158 11.47 -2.13 9.58
CA GLU A 158 11.67 -3.28 8.68
C GLU A 158 10.35 -3.92 8.25
N ASN A 159 9.21 -3.42 8.74
CA ASN A 159 7.92 -3.79 8.22
C ASN A 159 7.54 -3.10 6.90
N LEU A 160 8.18 -1.99 6.56
CA LEU A 160 7.75 -1.11 5.46
C LEU A 160 8.01 -1.65 4.03
N ASP A 161 8.73 -2.76 3.88
CA ASP A 161 8.93 -3.43 2.59
C ASP A 161 8.18 -4.78 2.51
N LYS A 162 7.45 -5.15 3.56
CA LYS A 162 6.72 -6.41 3.64
C LYS A 162 5.41 -6.31 2.86
N TYR A 163 5.12 -7.35 2.09
CA TYR A 163 3.90 -7.41 1.29
C TYR A 163 2.68 -7.88 2.10
N TYR A 164 2.88 -8.51 3.26
CA TYR A 164 1.78 -8.95 4.11
C TYR A 164 1.19 -7.79 4.92
N VAL A 165 -0.13 -7.81 5.04
CA VAL A 165 -0.89 -6.90 5.92
C VAL A 165 -0.67 -7.28 7.39
N ASP A 166 -1.21 -6.49 8.33
CA ASP A 166 -1.08 -6.70 9.78
C ASP A 166 0.33 -6.46 10.37
N SER A 167 1.27 -6.00 9.54
CA SER A 167 2.62 -5.59 9.94
C SER A 167 2.95 -4.19 9.41
N PRO A 168 2.34 -3.11 9.93
CA PRO A 168 2.80 -1.77 9.65
C PRO A 168 4.06 -1.43 10.47
N TRP A 169 4.78 -0.38 10.08
CA TRP A 169 5.54 0.41 11.05
C TRP A 169 4.56 1.28 11.83
N VAL A 170 4.76 1.34 13.14
CA VAL A 170 4.00 2.21 14.04
C VAL A 170 5.01 2.96 14.88
N GLU A 171 4.92 4.28 14.92
CA GLU A 171 5.75 5.10 15.79
C GLU A 171 5.53 4.74 17.27
N GLY A 172 6.52 4.97 18.13
CA GLY A 172 6.53 4.49 19.51
C GLY A 172 6.47 5.59 20.57
N VAL A 173 6.12 6.82 20.22
CA VAL A 173 6.06 7.94 21.16
C VAL A 173 4.62 8.18 21.64
N LYS A 174 4.46 8.99 22.68
CA LYS A 174 3.13 9.41 23.12
C LYS A 174 2.62 10.52 22.19
N GLY A 175 1.39 10.36 21.69
CA GLY A 175 0.76 11.35 20.81
C GLY A 175 0.71 10.83 19.38
N ASP A 176 0.75 11.73 18.40
CA ASP A 176 0.61 11.40 16.98
C ASP A 176 1.92 11.05 16.27
N GLY A 177 3.06 11.11 16.96
CA GLY A 177 4.37 10.89 16.37
C GLY A 177 4.78 11.93 15.31
N ILE A 178 4.22 13.15 15.31
CA ILE A 178 4.76 14.22 14.44
C ILE A 178 6.24 14.44 14.77
N GLY A 179 7.09 14.40 13.74
CA GLY A 179 8.55 14.45 13.82
C GLY A 179 9.23 13.08 13.84
N GLU A 180 8.50 12.01 14.14
CA GLU A 180 9.03 10.65 14.06
C GLU A 180 9.24 10.23 12.61
N GLY A 181 10.19 9.32 12.37
CA GLY A 181 10.33 8.69 11.07
C GLY A 181 11.60 7.89 10.94
N PHE A 182 12.03 7.68 9.70
CA PHE A 182 13.15 6.82 9.34
C PHE A 182 13.91 7.35 8.12
N THR A 183 15.05 6.73 7.83
CA THR A 183 15.85 6.97 6.62
C THR A 183 15.81 5.74 5.72
N ILE A 184 15.41 5.93 4.46
CA ILE A 184 15.49 4.90 3.41
C ILE A 184 16.87 4.99 2.75
N LYS A 185 17.58 3.86 2.72
CA LYS A 185 18.85 3.73 1.98
C LYS A 185 18.54 3.57 0.49
N SER A 186 19.02 4.50 -0.33
CA SER A 186 18.80 4.48 -1.78
C SER A 186 20.08 4.23 -2.56
N LYS A 187 20.02 3.27 -3.49
CA LYS A 187 21.13 2.93 -4.40
C LYS A 187 21.03 3.63 -5.75
N SER A 188 19.96 4.38 -5.98
CA SER A 188 19.68 5.07 -7.24
C SER A 188 18.81 6.31 -7.00
N VAL A 189 18.67 7.14 -8.02
CA VAL A 189 17.74 8.27 -7.98
C VAL A 189 16.35 7.77 -8.37
N TYR A 190 15.40 7.92 -7.45
CA TYR A 190 14.01 7.54 -7.67
C TYR A 190 13.11 8.77 -7.55
N PRO A 191 12.23 9.02 -8.53
CA PRO A 191 11.35 10.20 -8.50
C PRO A 191 10.18 10.05 -7.52
N TYR A 192 9.92 8.86 -6.99
CA TYR A 192 8.76 8.61 -6.13
C TYR A 192 9.09 7.80 -4.86
N LEU A 193 8.27 8.00 -3.83
CA LEU A 193 8.05 7.02 -2.77
C LEU A 193 6.73 6.29 -3.04
N LEU A 194 6.75 4.96 -3.10
CA LEU A 194 5.53 4.14 -3.16
C LEU A 194 5.07 3.83 -1.74
N ILE A 195 3.86 4.26 -1.40
CA ILE A 195 3.30 4.24 -0.05
C ILE A 195 1.96 3.47 -0.02
N MET A 196 1.76 2.66 1.02
CA MET A 196 0.44 2.23 1.48
C MET A 196 0.25 2.74 2.92
N ASN A 197 -0.74 3.58 3.12
CA ASN A 197 -0.90 4.37 4.34
C ASN A 197 -1.70 3.61 5.42
N GLY A 198 -1.45 3.92 6.69
CA GLY A 198 -2.25 3.41 7.82
C GLY A 198 -1.97 1.97 8.24
N TYR A 199 -2.75 1.50 9.23
CA TYR A 199 -2.75 0.11 9.66
C TYR A 199 -3.71 -0.69 8.77
N ILE A 200 -3.17 -1.50 7.87
CA ILE A 200 -3.98 -2.35 6.98
C ILE A 200 -4.08 -3.74 7.60
N SER A 201 -5.30 -4.23 7.79
CA SER A 201 -5.56 -5.53 8.42
C SER A 201 -6.69 -6.25 7.70
N TYR A 202 -6.48 -7.53 7.40
CA TYR A 202 -7.55 -8.38 6.89
C TYR A 202 -8.59 -8.68 7.99
N ARG A 203 -8.12 -9.11 9.17
CA ARG A 203 -9.00 -9.57 10.25
C ARG A 203 -9.61 -8.44 11.08
N LYS A 204 -8.99 -7.26 11.06
CA LYS A 204 -9.38 -6.09 11.86
C LYS A 204 -9.38 -4.81 11.01
N PRO A 205 -10.17 -4.73 9.93
CA PRO A 205 -10.14 -3.60 9.00
C PRO A 205 -10.42 -2.25 9.67
N TYR A 206 -11.19 -2.25 10.77
CA TYR A 206 -11.44 -1.07 11.61
C TYR A 206 -10.18 -0.40 12.16
N LEU A 207 -9.04 -1.10 12.24
CA LEU A 207 -7.77 -0.51 12.68
C LEU A 207 -7.28 0.60 11.75
N TYR A 208 -7.67 0.57 10.47
CA TYR A 208 -7.32 1.63 9.52
C TYR A 208 -7.87 2.99 9.95
N LYS A 209 -9.17 3.06 10.31
CA LYS A 209 -9.80 4.31 10.79
C LYS A 209 -9.57 4.60 12.27
N GLN A 210 -9.28 3.59 13.09
CA GLN A 210 -9.01 3.79 14.52
C GLN A 210 -7.64 4.40 14.82
N ASN A 211 -6.61 4.08 14.04
CA ASN A 211 -5.27 4.64 14.18
C ASN A 211 -5.10 5.91 13.34
N ASN A 212 -4.09 6.72 13.67
CA ASN A 212 -3.67 7.83 12.83
C ASN A 212 -3.09 7.31 11.52
N ARG A 213 -3.30 8.08 10.45
CA ARG A 213 -2.75 7.84 9.12
C ARG A 213 -1.96 9.07 8.71
N ILE A 214 -0.91 8.90 7.92
CA ILE A 214 -0.05 10.03 7.55
C ILE A 214 -0.79 10.93 6.56
N LYS A 215 -0.86 12.23 6.85
CA LYS A 215 -1.44 13.24 5.95
C LYS A 215 -0.38 14.01 5.20
N LYS A 216 0.74 14.29 5.85
CA LYS A 216 1.92 14.89 5.23
C LYS A 216 3.18 14.24 5.72
N ILE A 217 4.15 14.12 4.82
CA ILE A 217 5.52 13.75 5.15
C ILE A 217 6.46 14.90 4.87
N LYS A 218 7.46 15.07 5.72
CA LYS A 218 8.64 15.87 5.40
C LYS A 218 9.72 14.93 4.85
N VAL A 219 10.13 15.17 3.62
CA VAL A 219 11.18 14.41 2.94
C VAL A 219 12.43 15.26 2.88
N THR A 220 13.57 14.69 3.25
CA THR A 220 14.87 15.37 3.22
C THR A 220 15.94 14.46 2.59
N GLY A 221 16.67 14.97 1.59
CA GLY A 221 17.89 14.33 1.10
C GLY A 221 19.00 14.45 2.14
N VAL A 222 19.52 13.31 2.62
CA VAL A 222 20.43 13.28 3.77
C VAL A 222 21.75 14.01 3.50
N LYS A 223 22.26 13.98 2.26
CA LYS A 223 23.52 14.64 1.88
C LYS A 223 23.28 16.07 1.40
N SER A 224 22.26 16.28 0.55
CA SER A 224 22.01 17.58 -0.07
C SER A 224 21.29 18.56 0.86
N GLY A 225 20.58 18.06 1.88
CA GLY A 225 19.73 18.86 2.76
C GLY A 225 18.47 19.41 2.08
N LYS A 226 18.22 19.08 0.81
CA LYS A 226 17.00 19.48 0.09
C LYS A 226 15.80 18.89 0.81
N THR A 227 14.78 19.71 1.07
CA THR A 227 13.63 19.29 1.87
C THR A 227 12.31 19.82 1.28
N ALA A 228 11.26 19.03 1.42
CA ALA A 228 9.90 19.41 1.07
C ALA A 228 8.89 18.73 2.01
N ILE A 229 7.76 19.40 2.25
CA ILE A 229 6.58 18.79 2.90
C ILE A 229 5.60 18.41 1.79
N LEU A 230 5.22 17.15 1.76
CA LEU A 230 4.46 16.53 0.67
C LEU A 230 3.20 15.89 1.23
N ASP A 231 2.10 16.01 0.49
CA ASP A 231 0.81 15.44 0.89
C ASP A 231 0.77 13.92 0.61
N VAL A 232 0.06 13.19 1.47
CA VAL A 232 -0.24 11.76 1.33
C VAL A 232 -1.77 11.61 1.35
N LEU A 233 -2.32 10.86 0.40
CA LEU A 233 -3.76 10.64 0.31
C LEU A 233 -4.25 9.72 1.44
N ASP A 234 -5.45 9.98 1.96
CA ASP A 234 -6.11 9.12 2.95
C ASP A 234 -6.69 7.86 2.29
N THR A 235 -5.81 6.97 1.85
CA THR A 235 -6.19 5.69 1.22
C THR A 235 -5.25 4.56 1.62
N PRO A 236 -5.76 3.34 1.84
CA PRO A 236 -4.92 2.17 2.05
C PRO A 236 -4.29 1.67 0.74
N HIS A 237 -4.79 2.12 -0.41
CA HIS A 237 -4.29 1.72 -1.72
C HIS A 237 -2.88 2.23 -2.00
N PRO A 238 -2.07 1.50 -2.79
CA PRO A 238 -0.76 1.95 -3.21
C PRO A 238 -0.86 3.26 -3.98
N GLN A 239 -0.06 4.23 -3.56
CA GLN A 239 0.04 5.56 -4.14
C GLN A 239 1.50 6.01 -4.18
N THR A 240 1.82 6.97 -5.03
CA THR A 240 3.16 7.59 -5.00
C THR A 240 3.15 9.03 -4.55
N VAL A 241 4.14 9.38 -3.73
CA VAL A 241 4.52 10.76 -3.43
C VAL A 241 5.70 11.16 -4.32
N ASP A 242 5.61 12.31 -4.97
CA ASP A 242 6.65 12.85 -5.86
C ASP A 242 7.80 13.47 -5.05
N ILE A 243 8.97 12.84 -5.14
CA ILE A 243 10.22 13.28 -4.52
C ILE A 243 11.28 13.64 -5.57
N SER A 244 10.88 13.94 -6.80
CA SER A 244 11.77 14.25 -7.93
C SER A 244 12.66 15.50 -7.72
N PHE A 245 12.40 16.27 -6.67
CA PHE A 245 13.30 17.34 -6.21
C PHE A 245 14.64 16.81 -5.67
N ILE A 246 14.71 15.52 -5.29
CA ILE A 246 15.95 14.80 -4.99
C ILE A 246 16.56 14.34 -6.31
N THR A 247 17.55 15.08 -6.78
CA THR A 247 18.14 14.93 -8.12
C THR A 247 19.41 14.08 -8.14
N GLU A 248 19.92 13.69 -6.96
CA GLU A 248 21.19 12.99 -6.80
C GLU A 248 21.00 11.71 -5.99
N GLN A 249 21.91 10.75 -6.14
CA GLN A 249 21.84 9.50 -5.40
C GLN A 249 22.21 9.73 -3.93
N GLU A 250 21.20 9.67 -3.07
CA GLU A 250 21.37 9.82 -1.62
C GLU A 250 20.30 9.08 -0.83
N ASP A 251 20.56 8.92 0.46
CA ASP A 251 19.57 8.42 1.41
C ASP A 251 18.48 9.46 1.63
N ILE A 252 17.27 8.99 1.93
CA ILE A 252 16.07 9.83 2.02
C ILE A 252 15.49 9.71 3.43
N ARG A 253 15.48 10.81 4.19
CA ARG A 253 14.81 10.89 5.49
C ARG A 253 13.34 11.24 5.28
N VAL A 254 12.45 10.43 5.86
CA VAL A 254 10.98 10.60 5.80
C VAL A 254 10.42 10.78 7.21
N GLU A 255 9.90 11.96 7.52
CA GLU A 255 9.33 12.32 8.83
C GLU A 255 7.82 12.54 8.73
N ILE A 256 7.07 12.16 9.75
CA ILE A 256 5.64 12.50 9.89
C ILE A 256 5.54 14.01 10.12
N ALA A 257 4.82 14.72 9.24
CA ALA A 257 4.63 16.17 9.33
C ALA A 257 3.19 16.57 9.69
N ASP A 258 2.20 15.74 9.36
CA ASP A 258 0.78 15.92 9.71
C ASP A 258 0.07 14.56 9.63
N VAL A 259 -1.05 14.40 10.33
CA VAL A 259 -1.82 13.14 10.39
C VAL A 259 -3.31 13.36 10.13
N TYR A 260 -3.94 12.38 9.47
CA TYR A 260 -5.38 12.18 9.56
C TYR A 260 -5.65 11.49 10.89
N ARG A 261 -6.38 12.18 11.78
CA ARG A 261 -6.67 11.65 13.11
C ARG A 261 -7.49 10.37 13.02
N GLY A 262 -7.06 9.38 13.77
CA GLY A 262 -7.80 8.16 14.06
C GLY A 262 -8.96 8.44 15.00
N THR A 263 -9.91 7.53 15.03
CA THR A 263 -11.09 7.65 15.91
C THR A 263 -10.85 7.14 17.33
N LYS A 264 -9.71 6.48 17.60
CA LYS A 264 -9.47 5.82 18.89
C LYS A 264 -8.04 5.90 19.40
N TYR A 265 -7.05 5.64 18.56
CA TYR A 265 -5.64 5.56 18.95
C TYR A 265 -4.88 6.74 18.39
N ASP A 266 -3.95 7.27 19.17
CA ASP A 266 -3.05 8.33 18.73
C ASP A 266 -1.88 7.76 17.91
N ASP A 267 -1.66 6.45 17.91
CA ASP A 267 -0.57 5.81 17.18
C ASP A 267 -0.66 6.05 15.66
N THR A 268 0.41 6.55 15.05
CA THR A 268 0.50 6.73 13.59
C THR A 268 1.10 5.51 12.90
N CYS A 269 0.38 4.99 11.90
CA CYS A 269 0.73 3.74 11.24
C CYS A 269 1.03 3.94 9.76
N LEU A 270 2.00 3.18 9.24
CA LEU A 270 2.36 3.12 7.82
C LEU A 270 2.58 1.66 7.41
N GLN A 271 1.82 1.18 6.43
CA GLN A 271 1.89 -0.22 6.01
C GLN A 271 3.09 -0.51 5.12
N PHE A 272 3.43 0.42 4.22
CA PHE A 272 4.46 0.19 3.21
C PHE A 272 5.06 1.51 2.74
N CYS A 273 6.38 1.55 2.54
CA CYS A 273 7.08 2.70 2.01
C CYS A 273 8.45 2.32 1.42
N VAL A 274 8.61 2.43 0.10
CA VAL A 274 9.88 2.16 -0.61
C VAL A 274 10.14 3.25 -1.66
N THR A 275 11.37 3.39 -2.13
CA THR A 275 11.63 4.23 -3.31
C THR A 275 11.11 3.56 -4.58
N TYR A 276 10.66 4.35 -5.55
CA TYR A 276 9.96 3.81 -6.73
C TYR A 276 10.16 4.64 -8.00
N GLN A 277 10.08 3.95 -9.15
CA GLN A 277 10.40 4.54 -10.45
C GLN A 277 9.20 5.19 -11.14
N ASN A 278 8.03 4.56 -11.02
CA ASN A 278 6.84 4.94 -11.79
C ASN A 278 5.84 5.63 -10.88
N LYS A 279 5.02 6.53 -11.44
CA LYS A 279 3.90 7.11 -10.69
C LYS A 279 2.82 6.05 -10.50
N VAL A 280 2.23 5.99 -9.31
CA VAL A 280 1.09 5.12 -9.02
C VAL A 280 -0.08 5.96 -8.54
N ILE A 281 -1.22 5.82 -9.22
CA ILE A 281 -2.49 6.46 -8.88
C ILE A 281 -3.34 5.45 -8.12
N PRO A 282 -3.73 5.71 -6.85
CA PRO A 282 -4.54 4.77 -6.08
C PRO A 282 -5.94 4.65 -6.67
N TYR A 283 -6.56 3.48 -6.46
CA TYR A 283 -7.96 3.27 -6.80
C TYR A 283 -8.88 4.20 -5.98
N GLU A 284 -9.90 4.77 -6.62
CA GLU A 284 -10.70 5.85 -5.99
C GLU A 284 -11.72 5.37 -4.96
N ASN A 285 -12.26 4.14 -5.09
CA ASN A 285 -13.36 3.64 -4.25
C ASN A 285 -13.04 3.42 -2.75
N SER A 286 -11.84 3.80 -2.30
CA SER A 286 -11.44 3.83 -0.89
C SER A 286 -10.97 5.21 -0.41
N ILE A 287 -10.94 6.21 -1.29
CA ILE A 287 -10.63 7.59 -0.94
C ILE A 287 -11.90 8.16 -0.35
N GLY A 288 -11.91 8.31 0.97
CA GLY A 288 -13.08 8.82 1.68
C GLY A 288 -13.22 10.34 1.53
N ASP A 289 -14.48 10.78 1.56
CA ASP A 289 -14.90 12.16 1.86
C ASP A 289 -14.30 12.69 3.19
#